data_AF-A0A2S8VH43-F1
#
_entry.id   AF-A0A2S8VH43-F1
#
_cell.length_a   1.000
_cell.length_b   1.000
_cell.length_c   1.000
_cell.angle_alpha   90.00
_cell.angle_beta   90.00
_cell.angle_gamma   90.00
#
_symmetry.space_group_name_H-M   'P 1'
#
loop_
_entity.id
_entity.type
_entity.pdbx_description
1 polymer ?
#
loop_
_entity_poly.entity_id
_entity_poly.type
_entity_poly.pdbx_seq_one_letter_code
_entity_poly.pdbx_strand_id
1 'polypeptide(L)'
;MDDGVDCVPLLRVLQPVLQVHQVLLVEHHEFLKGVPGQNQFIRRSTVLKNSAHVQVRGNSVRRGKVQARVCWLAVVTGVITHKKIFSDFFTFRPGKGQRSWLDAHNVVSVLSLPFFLMIIYTGLVFFAVTYLPAARDALYGTSAAQRQEFAKELRGPARSDQPVTAPNVSLPALAQRLESEWGAGHVASMQIIHPAGESPYIDVRRASTSTLSVHELAARFSAIDGERLPLPEAAPATMRVRSTLFALHEGLFADWWLRWLYVISGLLGCAVIGTGLVLWTVKRGQQHQRLQPFAVQTVYRHSSHVS
;
A
#
# COMPACT_ATOMS: atom_id res chain seq x y z
N MET A 1 -31.93 6.52 -39.88
CA MET A 1 -31.45 5.14 -39.71
C MET A 1 -30.24 5.21 -38.81
N ASP A 2 -30.38 4.56 -37.65
CA ASP A 2 -29.44 4.28 -36.56
C ASP A 2 -28.13 5.06 -36.43
N ASP A 3 -28.00 5.77 -35.31
CA ASP A 3 -26.72 5.96 -34.62
C ASP A 3 -26.94 5.77 -33.10
N GLY A 4 -26.61 4.57 -32.63
CA GLY A 4 -26.71 4.14 -31.25
C GLY A 4 -25.71 4.84 -30.35
N VAL A 5 -26.22 5.40 -29.25
CA VAL A 5 -25.39 5.87 -28.13
C VAL A 5 -24.75 4.65 -27.46
N ASP A 6 -23.43 4.51 -27.63
CA ASP A 6 -22.63 3.46 -26.99
C ASP A 6 -22.66 3.59 -25.45
N CYS A 7 -23.58 2.88 -24.80
CA CYS A 7 -23.66 2.70 -23.34
C CYS A 7 -22.56 1.78 -22.76
N VAL A 8 -21.67 1.26 -23.61
CA VAL A 8 -20.60 0.29 -23.28
C VAL A 8 -19.58 0.78 -22.21
N PRO A 9 -19.24 2.07 -22.07
CA PRO A 9 -18.26 2.50 -21.07
C PRO A 9 -18.76 2.42 -19.64
N LEU A 10 -20.06 2.66 -19.40
CA LEU A 10 -20.64 2.70 -18.06
C LEU A 10 -20.83 1.27 -17.48
N LEU A 11 -21.17 0.31 -18.33
CA LEU A 11 -21.27 -1.10 -17.95
C LEU A 11 -19.90 -1.69 -17.54
N ARG A 12 -18.79 -1.26 -18.17
CA ARG A 12 -17.43 -1.72 -17.81
C ARG A 12 -16.94 -1.17 -16.46
N VAL A 13 -17.44 -0.02 -16.02
CA VAL A 13 -17.05 0.60 -14.74
C VAL A 13 -17.86 0.00 -13.58
N LEU A 14 -19.11 -0.42 -13.81
CA LEU A 14 -19.99 -1.02 -12.80
C LEU A 14 -19.89 -2.56 -12.71
N GLN A 15 -19.33 -3.22 -13.73
CA GLN A 15 -19.13 -4.67 -13.77
C GLN A 15 -18.49 -5.28 -12.50
N PRO A 16 -17.42 -4.70 -11.90
CA PRO A 16 -16.84 -5.25 -10.68
C PRO A 16 -17.73 -5.09 -9.44
N VAL A 17 -18.65 -4.12 -9.42
CA VAL A 17 -19.60 -3.91 -8.30
C VAL A 17 -20.78 -4.89 -8.40
N LEU A 18 -21.27 -5.17 -9.61
CA LEU A 18 -22.29 -6.21 -9.83
C LEU A 18 -21.77 -7.63 -9.54
N GLN A 19 -20.49 -7.90 -9.81
CA GLN A 19 -19.88 -9.21 -9.57
C GLN A 19 -19.74 -9.54 -8.08
N VAL A 20 -19.57 -8.53 -7.21
CA VAL A 20 -19.57 -8.71 -5.75
C VAL A 20 -20.97 -9.00 -5.24
N HIS A 21 -22.01 -8.39 -5.84
CA HIS A 21 -23.40 -8.63 -5.44
C HIS A 21 -23.93 -10.01 -5.87
N GLN A 22 -23.46 -10.54 -7.02
CA GLN A 22 -23.81 -11.89 -7.49
C GLN A 22 -23.21 -13.01 -6.62
N VAL A 23 -22.04 -12.80 -6.01
CA VAL A 23 -21.41 -13.78 -5.13
C VAL A 23 -22.16 -13.91 -3.79
N LEU A 24 -22.77 -12.84 -3.30
CA LEU A 24 -23.60 -12.85 -2.08
C LEU A 24 -24.96 -13.54 -2.28
N LEU A 25 -25.54 -13.52 -3.49
CA LEU A 25 -26.82 -14.18 -3.78
C LEU A 25 -26.70 -15.71 -3.94
N VAL A 26 -25.51 -16.23 -4.25
CA VAL A 26 -25.29 -17.67 -4.44
C VAL A 26 -25.07 -18.40 -3.11
N GLU A 27 -24.60 -17.72 -2.05
CA GLU A 27 -24.42 -18.37 -0.73
C GLU A 27 -25.74 -18.72 -0.03
N HIS A 28 -26.85 -18.08 -0.39
CA HIS A 28 -28.13 -18.30 0.29
C HIS A 28 -28.95 -19.49 -0.24
N HIS A 29 -28.53 -20.13 -1.36
CA HIS A 29 -29.36 -21.12 -2.06
C HIS A 29 -28.88 -22.58 -1.93
N GLU A 30 -27.75 -22.84 -1.27
CA GLU A 30 -27.16 -24.19 -1.12
C GLU A 30 -27.32 -24.78 0.30
N PHE A 31 -28.33 -24.34 1.06
CA PHE A 31 -28.64 -24.90 2.38
C PHE A 31 -29.54 -26.16 2.33
N LEU A 32 -29.98 -26.61 1.14
CA LEU A 32 -30.86 -27.79 1.03
C LEU A 32 -30.55 -28.64 -0.20
N LYS A 33 -29.76 -29.71 -0.02
CA LYS A 33 -30.13 -31.11 -0.34
C LYS A 33 -28.92 -32.03 -0.38
N GLY A 34 -28.96 -33.08 0.44
CA GLY A 34 -28.02 -34.19 0.41
C GLY A 34 -28.31 -35.13 -0.76
N VAL A 35 -27.29 -35.41 -1.57
CA VAL A 35 -27.26 -36.49 -2.56
C VAL A 35 -25.83 -37.08 -2.58
N PRO A 36 -25.65 -38.42 -2.56
CA PRO A 36 -24.32 -39.04 -2.52
C PRO A 36 -23.67 -39.02 -3.92
N GLY A 37 -22.56 -38.29 -4.04
CA GLY A 37 -21.74 -38.15 -5.26
C GLY A 37 -20.70 -37.01 -5.21
N GLN A 38 -20.54 -36.37 -4.05
CA GLN A 38 -19.94 -35.04 -3.90
C GLN A 38 -18.41 -34.96 -3.96
N ASN A 39 -17.66 -36.06 -3.75
CA ASN A 39 -16.21 -35.95 -3.52
C ASN A 39 -15.42 -35.45 -4.75
N GLN A 40 -15.88 -35.73 -5.97
CA GLN A 40 -15.20 -35.29 -7.19
C GLN A 40 -15.62 -33.87 -7.62
N PHE A 41 -16.88 -33.49 -7.37
CA PHE A 41 -17.41 -32.16 -7.69
C PHE A 41 -16.98 -31.10 -6.65
N ILE A 42 -16.89 -31.47 -5.37
CA ILE A 42 -16.31 -30.63 -4.31
C ILE A 42 -14.82 -30.41 -4.57
N ARG A 43 -14.05 -31.43 -4.97
CA ARG A 43 -12.63 -31.22 -5.34
C ARG A 43 -12.48 -30.30 -6.54
N ARG A 44 -13.26 -30.47 -7.60
CA ARG A 44 -13.20 -29.58 -8.78
C ARG A 44 -13.65 -28.15 -8.48
N SER A 45 -14.72 -27.97 -7.72
CA SER A 45 -15.20 -26.63 -7.35
C SER A 45 -14.24 -25.92 -6.39
N THR A 46 -13.60 -26.62 -5.43
CA THR A 46 -12.55 -26.06 -4.57
C THR A 46 -11.29 -25.71 -5.36
N VAL A 47 -10.88 -26.54 -6.32
CA VAL A 47 -9.73 -26.24 -7.20
C VAL A 47 -10.03 -25.04 -8.11
N LEU A 48 -11.24 -24.93 -8.65
CA LEU A 48 -11.67 -23.78 -9.46
C LEU A 48 -11.82 -22.50 -8.61
N LYS A 49 -12.38 -22.58 -7.40
CA LYS A 49 -12.42 -21.47 -6.43
C LYS A 49 -11.02 -21.01 -6.05
N ASN A 50 -10.11 -21.93 -5.73
CA ASN A 50 -8.73 -21.59 -5.39
C ASN A 50 -7.99 -20.98 -6.58
N SER A 51 -8.21 -21.49 -7.79
CA SER A 51 -7.62 -20.94 -9.02
C SER A 51 -8.16 -19.53 -9.31
N ALA A 52 -9.46 -19.30 -9.13
CA ALA A 52 -10.07 -17.99 -9.30
C ALA A 52 -9.59 -16.98 -8.23
N HIS A 53 -9.51 -17.38 -6.97
CA HIS A 53 -8.96 -16.53 -5.90
C HIS A 53 -7.49 -16.20 -6.14
N VAL A 54 -6.66 -17.15 -6.58
CA VAL A 54 -5.24 -16.92 -6.91
C VAL A 54 -5.11 -16.01 -8.13
N GLN A 55 -5.93 -16.19 -9.17
CA GLN A 55 -5.94 -15.34 -10.37
C GLN A 55 -6.36 -13.89 -10.05
N VAL A 56 -7.41 -13.71 -9.24
CA VAL A 56 -7.89 -12.39 -8.80
C VAL A 56 -6.86 -11.70 -7.91
N ARG A 57 -6.22 -12.44 -6.99
CA ARG A 57 -5.14 -11.92 -6.13
C ARG A 57 -3.91 -11.53 -6.95
N GLY A 58 -3.54 -12.34 -7.95
CA GLY A 58 -2.45 -12.05 -8.89
C GLY A 58 -2.70 -10.82 -9.77
N ASN A 59 -3.95 -10.62 -10.21
CA ASN A 59 -4.34 -9.44 -10.99
C ASN A 59 -4.45 -8.18 -10.13
N SER A 60 -4.92 -8.29 -8.89
CA SER A 60 -4.97 -7.17 -7.94
C SER A 60 -3.56 -6.66 -7.60
N VAL A 61 -2.63 -7.60 -7.36
CA VAL A 61 -1.22 -7.27 -7.12
C VAL A 61 -0.56 -6.69 -8.38
N ARG A 62 -0.84 -7.19 -9.59
CA ARG A 62 -0.33 -6.58 -10.83
C ARG A 62 -0.85 -5.17 -11.07
N ARG A 63 -2.13 -4.91 -10.79
CA ARG A 63 -2.75 -3.58 -10.94
C ARG A 63 -2.17 -2.56 -9.97
N GLY A 64 -2.00 -2.93 -8.69
CA GLY A 64 -1.37 -2.06 -7.69
C GLY A 64 0.05 -1.61 -8.07
N LYS A 65 0.81 -2.47 -8.76
CA LYS A 65 2.17 -2.16 -9.24
C LYS A 65 2.24 -1.08 -10.31
N VAL A 66 1.29 -1.07 -11.23
CA VAL A 66 1.24 -0.05 -12.28
C VAL A 66 0.79 1.27 -11.67
N GLN A 67 -0.18 1.22 -10.74
CA GLN A 67 -0.75 2.39 -10.10
C GLN A 67 0.28 3.21 -9.31
N ALA A 68 1.13 2.57 -8.50
CA ALA A 68 2.16 3.29 -7.73
C ALA A 68 3.17 4.05 -8.62
N ARG A 69 3.62 3.42 -9.71
CA ARG A 69 4.57 4.04 -10.67
C ARG A 69 3.95 5.21 -11.42
N VAL A 70 2.70 5.04 -11.87
CA VAL A 70 1.96 6.11 -12.56
C VAL A 70 1.68 7.26 -11.59
N CYS A 71 1.34 6.98 -10.34
CA CYS A 71 1.08 8.00 -9.33
C CYS A 71 2.35 8.80 -9.01
N TRP A 72 3.50 8.14 -8.86
CA TRP A 72 4.79 8.82 -8.70
C TRP A 72 5.09 9.76 -9.86
N LEU A 73 4.97 9.27 -11.10
CA LEU A 73 5.18 10.09 -12.28
C LEU A 73 4.21 11.27 -12.33
N ALA A 74 2.93 11.05 -12.01
CA ALA A 74 1.91 12.10 -11.98
C ALA A 74 2.21 13.19 -10.93
N VAL A 75 2.72 12.81 -9.75
CA VAL A 75 3.11 13.78 -8.71
C VAL A 75 4.33 14.57 -9.17
N VAL A 76 5.36 13.91 -9.70
CA VAL A 76 6.57 14.60 -10.18
C VAL A 76 6.25 15.54 -11.33
N THR A 77 5.48 15.10 -12.32
CA THR A 77 5.06 15.96 -13.44
C THR A 77 4.12 17.06 -12.98
N GLY A 78 3.22 16.79 -12.04
CA GLY A 78 2.34 17.78 -11.43
C GLY A 78 3.12 18.92 -10.77
N VAL A 79 4.14 18.59 -9.96
CA VAL A 79 5.01 19.59 -9.34
C VAL A 79 5.80 20.40 -10.37
N ILE A 80 6.37 19.73 -11.37
CA ILE A 80 7.19 20.40 -12.41
C ILE A 80 6.33 21.33 -13.29
N THR A 81 5.12 20.91 -13.65
CA THR A 81 4.23 21.69 -14.53
C THR A 81 3.59 22.88 -13.83
N HIS A 82 3.46 22.83 -12.50
CA HIS A 82 2.80 23.88 -11.72
C HIS A 82 3.76 25.05 -11.40
N LYS A 83 4.07 25.88 -12.41
CA LYS A 83 5.00 27.03 -12.32
C LYS A 83 4.69 28.06 -11.21
N LYS A 84 3.47 28.08 -10.66
CA LYS A 84 3.01 29.07 -9.66
C LYS A 84 2.54 28.47 -8.33
N ILE A 85 2.98 27.25 -8.00
CA ILE A 85 2.46 26.47 -6.86
C ILE A 85 2.49 27.24 -5.52
N PHE A 86 3.56 28.01 -5.29
CA PHE A 86 3.71 28.83 -4.09
C PHE A 86 2.90 30.12 -4.14
N SER A 87 2.73 30.75 -5.30
CA SER A 87 1.94 31.98 -5.43
C SER A 87 0.45 31.71 -5.24
N ASP A 88 -0.03 30.57 -5.75
CA ASP A 88 -1.44 30.19 -5.66
C ASP A 88 -1.82 29.72 -4.24
N PHE A 89 -0.85 29.23 -3.46
CA PHE A 89 -1.04 28.89 -2.04
C PHE A 89 -1.44 30.10 -1.18
N PHE A 90 -0.86 31.28 -1.44
CA PHE A 90 -1.17 32.50 -0.67
C PHE A 90 -2.36 33.29 -1.22
N THR A 91 -2.93 32.90 -2.36
CA THR A 91 -3.98 33.68 -3.04
C THR A 91 -5.35 33.02 -2.87
N PHE A 92 -5.81 32.86 -1.63
CA PHE A 92 -7.19 32.39 -1.39
C PHE A 92 -8.20 33.51 -1.68
N ARG A 93 -9.04 33.36 -2.71
CA ARG A 93 -10.11 34.32 -3.04
C ARG A 93 -11.49 33.75 -2.64
N PRO A 94 -12.04 34.10 -1.47
CA PRO A 94 -13.37 33.66 -1.06
C PRO A 94 -14.49 34.29 -1.91
N GLY A 95 -15.64 33.61 -2.00
CA GLY A 95 -16.88 34.18 -2.57
C GLY A 95 -17.01 34.15 -4.10
N LYS A 96 -16.14 33.43 -4.84
CA LYS A 96 -16.16 33.36 -6.32
C LYS A 96 -16.46 31.96 -6.87
N GLY A 97 -17.26 31.17 -6.16
CA GLY A 97 -17.79 29.88 -6.62
C GLY A 97 -16.70 28.91 -7.11
N GLN A 98 -16.71 28.57 -8.41
CA GLN A 98 -15.77 27.64 -9.04
C GLN A 98 -14.29 28.06 -8.89
N ARG A 99 -14.00 29.37 -8.87
CA ARG A 99 -12.62 29.86 -8.68
C ARG A 99 -12.15 29.68 -7.24
N SER A 100 -13.02 29.89 -6.26
CA SER A 100 -12.71 29.62 -4.84
C SER A 100 -12.47 28.13 -4.57
N TRP A 101 -13.18 27.24 -5.28
CA TRP A 101 -12.93 25.80 -5.21
C TRP A 101 -11.59 25.39 -5.82
N LEU A 102 -11.16 26.04 -6.91
CA LEU A 102 -9.84 25.83 -7.50
C LEU A 102 -8.72 26.30 -6.56
N ASP A 103 -8.88 27.49 -5.96
CA ASP A 103 -7.91 28.02 -4.99
C ASP A 103 -7.83 27.09 -3.75
N ALA A 104 -8.96 26.58 -3.25
CA ALA A 104 -8.98 25.61 -2.15
C ALA A 104 -8.29 24.29 -2.52
N HIS A 105 -8.55 23.74 -3.71
CA HIS A 105 -7.86 22.54 -4.21
C HIS A 105 -6.34 22.75 -4.27
N ASN A 106 -5.90 23.92 -4.73
CA ASN A 106 -4.47 24.26 -4.79
C ASN A 106 -3.86 24.31 -3.39
N VAL A 107 -4.48 25.01 -2.43
CA VAL A 107 -3.97 25.10 -1.05
C VAL A 107 -3.83 23.72 -0.41
N VAL A 108 -4.87 22.89 -0.50
CA VAL A 108 -4.86 21.53 0.07
C VAL A 108 -3.84 20.64 -0.63
N SER A 109 -3.64 20.80 -1.95
CA SER A 109 -2.64 20.07 -2.72
C SER A 109 -1.22 20.41 -2.29
N VAL A 110 -0.90 21.69 -2.06
CA VAL A 110 0.43 22.10 -1.59
C VAL A 110 0.69 21.62 -0.17
N LEU A 111 -0.30 21.73 0.71
CA LEU A 111 -0.18 21.31 2.11
C LEU A 111 0.05 19.79 2.24
N SER A 112 -0.61 18.99 1.39
CA SER A 112 -0.48 17.52 1.39
C SER A 112 0.71 17.01 0.56
N LEU A 113 1.32 17.85 -0.28
CA LEU A 113 2.42 17.47 -1.17
C LEU A 113 3.62 16.80 -0.47
N PRO A 114 4.19 17.34 0.63
CA PRO A 114 5.34 16.69 1.28
C PRO A 114 5.01 15.29 1.79
N PHE A 115 3.79 15.10 2.29
CA PHE A 115 3.30 13.79 2.71
C PHE A 115 3.14 12.84 1.52
N PHE A 116 2.58 13.30 0.40
CA PHE A 116 2.47 12.48 -0.81
C PHE A 116 3.81 12.06 -1.39
N LEU A 117 4.78 12.98 -1.47
CA LEU A 117 6.13 12.67 -1.91
C LEU A 117 6.75 11.59 -1.03
N MET A 118 6.63 11.74 0.29
CA MET A 118 7.15 10.78 1.26
C MET A 118 6.46 9.41 1.12
N ILE A 119 5.12 9.33 1.15
CA ILE A 119 4.40 8.05 1.19
C ILE A 119 4.50 7.28 -0.13
N ILE A 120 4.47 7.97 -1.28
CA ILE A 120 4.57 7.32 -2.60
C ILE A 120 6.01 6.86 -2.85
N TYR A 121 7.02 7.68 -2.52
CA TYR A 121 8.42 7.30 -2.67
C TYR A 121 8.77 6.09 -1.79
N THR A 122 8.42 6.16 -0.50
CA THR A 122 8.68 5.07 0.44
C THR A 122 7.94 3.79 0.06
N GLY A 123 6.70 3.89 -0.44
CA GLY A 123 5.96 2.75 -0.99
C GLY A 123 6.63 2.13 -2.22
N LEU A 124 7.21 2.96 -3.10
CA LEU A 124 8.01 2.49 -4.25
C LEU A 124 9.22 1.68 -3.79
N VAL A 125 9.91 2.14 -2.74
CA VAL A 125 11.05 1.43 -2.13
C VAL A 125 10.61 0.13 -1.46
N PHE A 126 9.48 0.13 -0.75
CA PHE A 126 8.89 -1.05 -0.08
C PHE A 126 8.70 -2.23 -1.02
N PHE A 127 8.24 -1.93 -2.23
CA PHE A 127 7.95 -2.93 -3.25
C PHE A 127 8.85 -2.78 -4.49
N ALA A 128 10.07 -2.24 -4.35
CA ALA A 128 10.94 -1.92 -5.48
C ALA A 128 11.17 -3.10 -6.44
N VAL A 129 11.57 -4.25 -5.89
CA VAL A 129 11.78 -5.50 -6.64
C VAL A 129 10.47 -6.00 -7.28
N THR A 130 9.35 -5.72 -6.62
CA THR A 130 8.03 -6.11 -7.08
C THR A 130 7.54 -5.22 -8.23
N TYR A 131 7.94 -3.94 -8.26
CA TYR A 131 7.61 -2.94 -9.28
C TYR A 131 8.55 -2.95 -10.48
N LEU A 132 9.81 -3.32 -10.29
CA LEU A 132 10.84 -3.41 -11.32
C LEU A 132 11.47 -4.82 -11.40
N PRO A 133 10.67 -5.86 -11.69
CA PRO A 133 11.19 -7.23 -11.75
C PRO A 133 12.24 -7.42 -12.85
N ALA A 134 12.14 -6.67 -13.95
CA ALA A 134 13.10 -6.73 -15.05
C ALA A 134 14.54 -6.39 -14.62
N ALA A 135 14.71 -5.46 -13.67
CA ALA A 135 16.03 -5.12 -13.15
C ALA A 135 16.66 -6.30 -12.36
N ARG A 136 15.85 -6.97 -11.52
CA ARG A 136 16.28 -8.20 -10.84
C ARG A 136 16.55 -9.31 -11.86
N ASP A 137 15.65 -9.51 -12.80
CA ASP A 137 15.72 -10.60 -13.77
C ASP A 137 16.91 -10.45 -14.73
N ALA A 138 17.37 -9.22 -15.00
CA ALA A 138 18.58 -8.95 -15.76
C ALA A 138 19.86 -9.30 -14.99
N LEU A 139 19.88 -9.12 -13.66
CA LEU A 139 21.04 -9.37 -12.81
C LEU A 139 21.14 -10.83 -12.35
N TYR A 140 20.00 -11.44 -12.00
CA TYR A 140 19.96 -12.80 -11.43
C TYR A 140 19.40 -13.83 -12.40
N GLY A 141 18.59 -13.43 -13.38
CA GLY A 141 17.83 -14.34 -14.24
C GLY A 141 16.41 -14.60 -13.72
N THR A 142 15.63 -15.38 -14.49
CA THR A 142 14.18 -15.58 -14.26
C THR A 142 13.82 -16.90 -13.55
N SER A 143 14.79 -17.83 -13.40
CA SER A 143 14.52 -19.16 -12.84
C SER A 143 14.17 -19.11 -11.34
N ALA A 144 13.57 -20.19 -10.83
CA ALA A 144 13.24 -20.29 -9.41
C ALA A 144 14.49 -20.30 -8.51
N ALA A 145 15.56 -20.99 -8.93
CA ALA A 145 16.83 -21.03 -8.21
C ALA A 145 17.49 -19.65 -8.14
N GLN A 146 17.49 -18.90 -9.25
CA GLN A 146 18.03 -17.54 -9.30
C GLN A 146 17.24 -16.55 -8.43
N ARG A 147 15.91 -16.72 -8.34
CA ARG A 147 15.08 -15.94 -7.42
C ARG A 147 15.35 -16.28 -5.96
N GLN A 148 15.70 -17.53 -5.65
CA GLN A 148 16.14 -17.92 -4.31
C GLN A 148 17.50 -17.30 -3.97
N GLU A 149 18.43 -17.24 -4.92
CA GLU A 149 19.73 -16.59 -4.71
C GLU A 149 19.56 -15.09 -4.42
N PHE A 150 18.75 -14.38 -5.21
CA PHE A 150 18.37 -13.00 -4.90
C PHE A 150 17.77 -12.84 -3.49
N ALA A 151 16.89 -13.76 -3.09
CA ALA A 151 16.27 -13.71 -1.76
C ALA A 151 17.29 -13.96 -0.65
N LYS A 152 18.27 -14.84 -0.88
CA LYS A 152 19.38 -15.15 0.02
C LYS A 152 20.30 -13.94 0.21
N GLU A 153 20.63 -13.23 -0.86
CA GLU A 153 21.40 -11.99 -0.76
C GLU A 153 20.60 -10.88 -0.06
N LEU A 154 19.31 -10.75 -0.36
CA LEU A 154 18.48 -9.68 0.20
C LEU A 154 18.14 -9.88 1.69
N ARG A 155 17.96 -11.13 2.13
CA ARG A 155 17.48 -11.49 3.47
C ARG A 155 18.53 -12.21 4.33
N GLY A 156 19.69 -12.52 3.77
CA GLY A 156 20.65 -13.44 4.37
C GLY A 156 20.32 -14.91 4.10
N PRO A 157 21.23 -15.83 4.46
CA PRO A 157 21.00 -17.26 4.34
C PRO A 157 19.72 -17.66 5.09
N ALA A 158 18.92 -18.53 4.48
CA ALA A 158 17.78 -19.12 5.15
C ALA A 158 18.29 -19.84 6.41
N ARG A 159 17.85 -19.39 7.58
CA ARG A 159 18.20 -20.05 8.84
C ARG A 159 17.50 -21.38 8.91
N SER A 160 18.26 -22.44 9.17
CA SER A 160 17.73 -23.75 9.51
C SER A 160 17.52 -23.77 11.02
N ASP A 161 16.36 -23.32 11.48
CA ASP A 161 16.05 -23.28 12.91
C ASP A 161 15.57 -24.65 13.40
N GLN A 162 16.01 -25.04 14.60
CA GLN A 162 15.60 -26.27 15.29
C GLN A 162 14.47 -25.99 16.29
N PRO A 163 13.73 -27.04 16.73
CA PRO A 163 12.78 -26.90 17.82
C PRO A 163 13.44 -26.26 19.05
N VAL A 164 12.78 -25.24 19.58
CA VAL A 164 13.21 -24.54 20.79
C VAL A 164 12.61 -25.27 22.00
N THR A 165 13.46 -25.66 22.95
CA THR A 165 13.01 -26.10 24.28
C THR A 165 12.81 -24.89 25.18
N ALA A 166 11.94 -24.99 26.19
CA ALA A 166 11.76 -23.91 27.16
C ALA A 166 13.14 -23.50 27.73
N PRO A 167 13.48 -22.19 27.72
CA PRO A 167 14.77 -21.73 28.19
C PRO A 167 14.88 -21.98 29.70
N ASN A 168 16.09 -22.28 30.18
CA ASN A 168 16.35 -22.42 31.62
C ASN A 168 16.28 -21.07 32.35
N VAL A 169 16.24 -19.98 31.59
CA VAL A 169 16.17 -18.60 32.07
C VAL A 169 14.72 -18.17 32.24
N SER A 170 14.42 -17.57 33.40
CA SER A 170 13.10 -16.95 33.65
C SER A 170 12.92 -15.71 32.76
N LEU A 171 12.12 -15.84 31.69
CA LEU A 171 11.78 -14.73 30.80
C LEU A 171 11.13 -13.53 31.53
N PRO A 172 10.23 -13.73 32.53
CA PRO A 172 9.69 -12.61 33.30
C PRO A 172 10.75 -11.87 34.11
N ALA A 173 11.70 -12.59 34.72
CA ALA A 173 12.79 -11.96 35.46
C ALA A 173 13.74 -11.20 34.53
N LEU A 174 14.01 -11.74 33.34
CA LEU A 174 14.80 -11.06 32.31
C LEU A 174 14.09 -9.79 31.81
N ALA A 175 12.78 -9.86 31.57
CA ALA A 175 11.97 -8.70 31.20
C ALA A 175 12.03 -7.62 32.28
N GLN A 176 11.81 -7.99 33.55
CA GLN A 176 11.83 -7.05 34.67
C GLN A 176 13.20 -6.39 34.84
N ARG A 177 14.29 -7.16 34.67
CA ARG A 177 15.64 -6.60 34.63
C ARG A 177 15.80 -5.57 33.53
N LEU A 178 15.39 -5.90 32.30
CA LEU A 178 15.49 -4.99 31.16
C LEU A 178 14.60 -3.75 31.31
N GLU A 179 13.41 -3.89 31.90
CA GLU A 179 12.55 -2.76 32.22
C GLU A 179 13.14 -1.86 33.31
N SER A 180 13.89 -2.41 34.26
CA SER A 180 14.64 -1.59 35.23
C SER A 180 15.79 -0.82 34.59
N GLU A 181 16.42 -1.39 33.54
CA GLU A 181 17.50 -0.74 32.79
C GLU A 181 16.99 0.28 31.76
N TRP A 182 15.86 0.00 31.09
CA TRP A 182 15.36 0.77 29.95
C TRP A 182 14.14 1.65 30.25
N GLY A 183 13.52 1.45 31.41
CA GLY A 183 12.23 2.01 31.79
C GLY A 183 11.07 1.04 31.56
N ALA A 184 10.04 1.13 32.40
CA ALA A 184 8.84 0.28 32.29
C ALA A 184 8.19 0.38 30.90
N GLY A 185 7.76 -0.75 30.33
CA GLY A 185 7.08 -0.80 29.03
C GLY A 185 7.98 -0.64 27.80
N HIS A 186 9.30 -0.61 27.97
CA HIS A 186 10.24 -0.49 26.84
C HIS A 186 10.69 -1.85 26.27
N VAL A 187 10.24 -2.98 26.81
CA VAL A 187 10.46 -4.30 26.21
C VAL A 187 9.32 -4.59 25.23
N ALA A 188 9.60 -4.56 23.92
CA ALA A 188 8.57 -4.78 22.89
C ALA A 188 8.28 -6.26 22.65
N SER A 189 9.35 -7.06 22.52
CA SER A 189 9.22 -8.49 22.30
C SER A 189 10.51 -9.23 22.64
N MET A 190 10.36 -10.48 23.03
CA MET A 190 11.44 -11.43 23.23
C MET A 190 11.21 -12.62 22.30
N GLN A 191 12.23 -13.01 21.55
CA GLN A 191 12.19 -14.16 20.66
C GLN A 191 13.30 -15.12 21.02
N ILE A 192 12.97 -16.40 21.16
CA ILE A 192 13.95 -17.46 21.38
C ILE A 192 14.24 -18.08 20.03
N ILE A 193 15.52 -18.14 19.68
CA ILE A 193 15.99 -18.63 18.38
C ILE A 193 17.00 -19.74 18.65
N HIS A 194 16.82 -20.87 17.97
CA HIS A 194 17.73 -22.03 18.05
C HIS A 194 18.22 -22.39 16.64
N PRO A 195 19.31 -21.77 16.15
CA PRO A 195 19.88 -22.12 14.86
C PRO A 195 20.49 -23.53 14.89
N ALA A 196 20.38 -24.28 13.80
CA ALA A 196 21.01 -25.59 13.72
C ALA A 196 22.55 -25.49 13.83
N GLY A 197 23.12 -26.17 14.82
CA GLY A 197 24.56 -26.19 15.06
C GLY A 197 25.06 -25.09 16.01
N GLU A 198 24.17 -24.24 16.54
CA GLU A 198 24.50 -23.20 17.52
C GLU A 198 23.66 -23.36 18.80
N SER A 199 24.15 -22.79 19.91
CA SER A 199 23.36 -22.75 21.15
C SER A 199 22.17 -21.79 21.02
N PRO A 200 21.02 -22.10 21.65
CA PRO A 200 19.84 -21.24 21.60
C PRO A 200 20.10 -19.91 22.31
N TYR A 201 19.55 -18.83 21.76
CA TYR A 201 19.65 -17.47 22.31
C TYR A 201 18.31 -16.76 22.31
N ILE A 202 18.23 -15.71 23.13
CA ILE A 202 17.05 -14.86 23.33
C ILE A 202 17.38 -13.48 22.76
N ASP A 203 16.68 -13.09 21.70
CA ASP A 203 16.73 -11.76 21.12
C ASP A 203 15.64 -10.88 21.75
N VAL A 204 16.05 -9.76 22.33
CA VAL A 204 15.13 -8.79 22.95
C VAL A 204 15.09 -7.51 22.14
N ARG A 205 13.88 -7.12 21.76
CA ARG A 205 13.60 -5.91 20.99
C ARG A 205 13.04 -4.84 21.90
N ARG A 206 13.54 -3.61 21.72
CA ARG A 206 13.06 -2.45 22.49
C ARG A 206 11.85 -1.83 21.81
N ALA A 207 10.84 -1.50 22.61
CA ALA A 207 9.75 -0.61 22.22
C ALA A 207 10.32 0.81 22.23
N SER A 208 10.53 1.37 21.04
CA SER A 208 10.97 2.74 20.89
C SER A 208 10.00 3.44 19.96
N THR A 209 9.31 4.45 20.47
CA THR A 209 8.51 5.37 19.65
C THR A 209 9.37 6.51 19.12
N SER A 210 10.57 6.72 19.64
CA SER A 210 11.40 7.90 19.34
C SER A 210 12.57 7.62 18.38
N THR A 211 12.77 6.37 17.95
CA THR A 211 13.84 6.03 16.99
C THR A 211 13.28 5.60 15.65
N LEU A 212 13.94 6.04 14.58
CA LEU A 212 13.63 5.65 13.20
C LEU A 212 14.05 4.19 12.88
N SER A 213 14.56 3.45 13.88
CA SER A 213 15.02 2.08 13.73
C SER A 213 13.85 1.11 13.95
N VAL A 214 13.25 0.71 12.84
CA VAL A 214 12.23 -0.34 12.82
C VAL A 214 12.93 -1.64 13.20
N HIS A 215 12.62 -2.15 14.40
CA HIS A 215 13.09 -3.47 14.89
C HIS A 215 14.52 -3.50 15.42
N GLU A 216 14.90 -2.49 16.22
CA GLU A 216 16.19 -2.50 16.91
C GLU A 216 16.29 -3.69 17.88
N LEU A 217 17.21 -4.61 17.55
CA LEU A 217 17.67 -5.63 18.48
C LEU A 217 18.50 -4.91 19.56
N ALA A 218 17.97 -4.86 20.77
CA ALA A 218 18.54 -4.05 21.85
C ALA A 218 19.44 -4.86 22.78
N ALA A 219 19.13 -6.16 22.95
CA ALA A 219 19.98 -7.08 23.69
C ALA A 219 19.81 -8.52 23.18
N ARG A 220 20.86 -9.32 23.37
CA ARG A 220 20.87 -10.76 23.13
C ARG A 220 21.36 -11.48 24.37
N PHE A 221 20.73 -12.59 24.72
CA PHE A 221 21.10 -13.42 25.88
C PHE A 221 21.22 -14.88 25.50
N SER A 222 22.07 -15.65 26.19
CA SER A 222 22.08 -17.11 26.10
C SER A 222 20.78 -17.68 26.67
N ALA A 223 20.11 -18.58 25.96
CA ALA A 223 18.91 -19.24 26.46
C ALA A 223 19.22 -20.37 27.47
N ILE A 224 20.50 -20.71 27.62
CA ILE A 224 20.99 -21.74 28.55
C ILE A 224 21.32 -21.10 29.90
N ASP A 225 22.22 -20.11 29.91
CA ASP A 225 22.81 -19.57 31.15
C ASP A 225 22.32 -18.15 31.47
N GLY A 226 21.61 -17.49 30.55
CA GLY A 226 21.13 -16.11 30.72
C GLY A 226 22.20 -15.04 30.61
N GLU A 227 23.43 -15.40 30.21
CA GLU A 227 24.50 -14.44 29.98
C GLU A 227 24.21 -13.54 28.78
N ARG A 228 24.64 -12.27 28.86
CA ARG A 228 24.47 -11.30 27.79
C ARG A 228 25.49 -11.57 26.68
N LEU A 229 24.99 -11.84 25.48
CA LEU A 229 25.81 -12.05 24.29
C LEU A 229 26.03 -10.73 23.54
N PRO A 230 27.14 -10.61 22.79
CA PRO A 230 27.35 -9.46 21.92
C PRO A 230 26.24 -9.38 20.88
N LEU A 231 25.84 -8.15 20.57
CA LEU A 231 24.92 -7.88 19.47
C LEU A 231 25.59 -8.20 18.14
N PRO A 232 24.84 -8.67 17.13
CA PRO A 232 25.33 -8.75 15.77
C PRO A 232 25.87 -7.40 15.29
N GLU A 233 26.81 -7.44 14.35
CA GLU A 233 27.35 -6.23 13.74
C GLU A 233 26.22 -5.33 13.20
N ALA A 234 26.43 -4.01 13.31
CA ALA A 234 25.45 -3.03 12.88
C ALA A 234 25.07 -3.25 11.41
N ALA A 235 23.77 -3.15 11.11
CA ALA A 235 23.28 -3.32 9.76
C ALA A 235 24.00 -2.37 8.78
N PRO A 236 24.30 -2.83 7.55
CA PRO A 236 24.88 -2.00 6.50
C PRO A 236 24.08 -0.71 6.30
N ALA A 237 24.76 0.36 5.86
CA ALA A 237 24.13 1.67 5.68
C ALA A 237 22.88 1.62 4.77
N THR A 238 22.90 0.76 3.75
CA THR A 238 21.77 0.53 2.83
C THR A 238 20.55 -0.04 3.54
N MET A 239 20.74 -1.01 4.43
CA MET A 239 19.66 -1.58 5.25
C MET A 239 19.11 -0.57 6.23
N ARG A 240 19.97 0.28 6.83
CA ARG A 240 19.51 1.36 7.72
C ARG A 240 18.63 2.37 6.98
N VAL A 241 19.07 2.87 5.82
CA VAL A 241 18.26 3.78 4.99
C VAL A 241 16.90 3.16 4.65
N ARG A 242 16.89 1.89 4.24
CA ARG A 242 15.64 1.16 3.96
C ARG A 242 14.75 1.05 5.20
N SER A 243 15.31 0.76 6.37
CA SER A 243 14.55 0.68 7.62
C SER A 243 13.95 2.03 8.02
N THR A 244 14.68 3.14 7.81
CA THR A 244 14.16 4.49 8.05
C THR A 244 13.00 4.82 7.12
N LEU A 245 13.12 4.47 5.82
CA LEU A 245 12.02 4.66 4.86
C LEU A 245 10.79 3.83 5.24
N PHE A 246 10.98 2.65 5.84
CA PHE A 246 9.89 1.84 6.39
C PHE A 246 9.25 2.47 7.63
N ALA A 247 10.08 3.02 8.53
CA ALA A 247 9.59 3.77 9.68
C ALA A 247 8.69 4.94 9.25
N LEU A 248 9.14 5.68 8.24
CA LEU A 248 8.42 6.80 7.63
C LEU A 248 7.11 6.36 6.98
N HIS A 249 7.12 5.25 6.23
CA HIS A 249 5.90 4.78 5.55
C HIS A 249 4.81 4.34 6.53
N GLU A 250 5.20 3.52 7.52
CA GLU A 250 4.27 2.91 8.48
C GLU A 250 3.94 3.86 9.65
N GLY A 251 4.70 4.95 9.82
CA GLY A 251 4.54 5.86 10.95
C GLY A 251 4.87 5.21 12.31
N LEU A 252 5.73 4.19 12.35
CA LEU A 252 6.01 3.42 13.58
C LEU A 252 6.68 4.25 14.67
N PHE A 253 7.46 5.26 14.27
CA PHE A 253 8.12 6.23 15.15
C PHE A 253 7.20 7.42 15.51
N ALA A 254 5.94 7.42 15.06
CA ALA A 254 5.05 8.52 15.34
C ALA A 254 4.52 8.45 16.76
N ASP A 255 4.94 9.41 17.58
CA ASP A 255 4.27 9.74 18.83
C ASP A 255 2.85 10.27 18.57
N TRP A 256 2.07 10.46 19.64
CA TRP A 256 0.65 10.81 19.57
C TRP A 256 0.32 11.96 18.59
N TRP A 257 1.01 13.10 18.69
CA TRP A 257 0.76 14.26 17.82
C TRP A 257 1.14 14.01 16.37
N LEU A 258 2.21 13.25 16.13
CA LEU A 258 2.64 12.93 14.78
C LEU A 258 1.66 11.97 14.09
N ARG A 259 1.02 11.06 14.84
CA ARG A 259 -0.06 10.22 14.32
C ARG A 259 -1.25 11.05 13.84
N TRP A 260 -1.64 12.08 14.59
CA TRP A 260 -2.68 13.01 14.15
C TRP A 260 -2.28 13.77 12.89
N LEU A 261 -1.01 14.19 12.77
CA LEU A 261 -0.52 14.80 11.53
C LEU A 261 -0.60 13.84 10.34
N TYR A 262 -0.30 12.54 10.53
CA TYR A 262 -0.48 11.52 9.48
C TYR A 262 -1.96 11.36 9.10
N VAL A 263 -2.86 11.32 10.07
CA VAL A 263 -4.32 11.23 9.84
C VAL A 263 -4.80 12.45 9.05
N ILE A 264 -4.45 13.65 9.49
CA ILE A 264 -4.82 14.90 8.82
C ILE A 264 -4.25 14.94 7.40
N SER A 265 -2.99 14.56 7.22
CA SER A 265 -2.36 14.51 5.89
C SER A 265 -3.06 13.52 4.96
N GLY A 266 -3.50 12.36 5.48
CA GLY A 266 -4.32 11.40 4.76
C GLY A 266 -5.68 11.98 4.34
N LEU A 267 -6.38 12.66 5.25
CA LEU A 267 -7.65 13.32 4.97
C LEU A 267 -7.52 14.45 3.94
N LEU A 268 -6.47 15.26 4.03
CA LEU A 268 -6.14 16.26 3.02
C LEU A 268 -5.89 15.58 1.67
N GLY A 269 -5.22 14.43 1.66
CA GLY A 269 -5.02 13.65 0.44
C GLY A 269 -6.32 13.16 -0.19
N CYS A 270 -7.27 12.67 0.61
CA CYS A 270 -8.62 12.34 0.15
C CYS A 270 -9.33 13.58 -0.41
N ALA A 271 -9.19 14.74 0.24
CA ALA A 271 -9.76 15.99 -0.23
C ALA A 271 -9.19 16.41 -1.59
N VAL A 272 -7.88 16.30 -1.82
CA VAL A 272 -7.27 16.58 -3.14
C VAL A 272 -7.91 15.72 -4.24
N ILE A 273 -8.03 14.41 -4.00
CA ILE A 273 -8.62 13.48 -4.99
C ILE A 273 -10.09 13.82 -5.24
N GLY A 274 -10.87 14.02 -4.16
CA GLY A 274 -12.30 14.33 -4.26
C GLY A 274 -12.57 15.66 -4.95
N THR A 275 -11.85 16.71 -4.56
CA THR A 275 -11.97 18.04 -5.17
C THR A 275 -11.52 18.06 -6.63
N GLY A 276 -10.47 17.30 -6.98
CA GLY A 276 -10.05 17.12 -8.37
C GLY A 276 -11.14 16.47 -9.23
N LEU A 277 -11.82 15.43 -8.71
CA LEU A 277 -12.92 14.77 -9.41
C LEU A 277 -14.10 15.74 -9.62
N VAL A 278 -14.49 16.51 -8.60
CA VAL A 278 -15.57 17.50 -8.69
C VAL A 278 -15.25 18.59 -9.71
N LEU A 279 -14.03 19.14 -9.70
CA LEU A 279 -13.63 20.16 -10.69
C LEU A 279 -13.65 19.61 -12.11
N TRP A 280 -13.25 18.35 -12.30
CA TRP A 280 -13.27 17.69 -13.60
C TRP A 280 -14.71 17.43 -14.09
N THR A 281 -15.62 16.95 -13.23
CA THR A 281 -17.01 16.70 -13.61
C THR A 281 -17.74 17.99 -13.97
N VAL A 282 -17.57 19.05 -13.17
CA VAL A 282 -18.15 20.38 -13.46
C VAL A 282 -17.64 20.92 -14.79
N LYS A 283 -16.33 20.86 -15.04
CA LYS A 283 -15.73 21.31 -16.31
C LYS A 283 -16.25 20.51 -17.51
N ARG A 284 -16.38 19.18 -17.37
CA ARG A 284 -16.96 18.34 -18.43
C ARG A 284 -18.42 18.66 -18.68
N GLY A 285 -19.22 18.87 -17.65
CA GLY A 285 -20.63 19.26 -17.78
C GLY A 285 -20.79 20.55 -18.60
N GLN A 286 -19.98 21.57 -18.31
CA GLN A 286 -19.95 22.81 -19.08
C GLN A 286 -19.53 22.59 -20.54
N GLN A 287 -18.57 21.69 -20.79
CA GLN A 287 -18.10 21.39 -22.15
C GLN A 287 -19.18 20.65 -22.97
N HIS A 288 -19.89 19.70 -22.38
CA HIS A 288 -21.02 19.03 -23.02
C HIS A 288 -22.16 20.02 -23.31
N GLN A 289 -22.51 20.89 -22.37
CA GLN A 289 -23.52 21.94 -22.58
C GLN A 289 -23.14 22.95 -23.66
N ARG A 290 -21.84 23.27 -23.84
CA ARG A 290 -21.36 24.10 -24.94
C ARG A 290 -21.41 23.42 -26.31
N LEU A 291 -21.32 22.09 -26.36
CA LEU A 291 -21.38 21.31 -27.60
C LEU A 291 -22.81 20.99 -28.05
N GLN A 292 -23.77 20.91 -27.13
CA GLN A 292 -25.19 20.69 -27.46
C GLN A 292 -25.86 21.76 -28.35
N PRO A 293 -25.63 23.08 -28.21
CA PRO A 293 -26.26 24.06 -29.09
C PRO A 293 -25.82 23.94 -30.55
N PHE A 294 -24.61 23.43 -30.82
CA PHE A 294 -24.13 23.23 -32.19
C PHE A 294 -24.77 22.00 -32.87
N ALA A 295 -24.96 20.92 -32.12
CA ALA A 295 -25.61 19.70 -32.63
C ALA A 295 -27.11 19.93 -32.92
N VAL A 296 -27.82 20.66 -32.06
CA VAL A 296 -29.25 20.95 -32.27
C VAL A 296 -29.47 21.97 -33.40
N GLN A 297 -28.58 22.96 -33.57
CA GLN A 297 -28.66 23.90 -34.70
C GLN A 297 -28.34 23.24 -36.05
N THR A 298 -27.43 22.26 -36.09
CA THR A 298 -27.09 21.57 -37.36
C THR A 298 -28.24 20.69 -37.83
N VAL A 299 -28.97 20.03 -36.90
CA VAL A 299 -30.15 19.24 -37.22
C VAL A 299 -31.31 20.11 -37.70
N TYR A 300 -31.56 21.27 -37.07
CA TYR A 300 -32.61 22.20 -37.51
C TYR A 300 -32.31 22.89 -38.85
N ARG A 301 -31.04 23.17 -39.16
CA ARG A 301 -30.64 23.80 -40.42
C ARG A 301 -30.68 22.83 -41.60
N HIS A 302 -30.51 21.52 -41.36
CA HIS A 302 -30.58 20.54 -42.42
C HIS A 302 -32.04 20.20 -42.81
N SER A 303 -33.00 20.32 -41.88
CA SER A 303 -34.43 20.13 -42.16
C SER A 303 -35.09 21.29 -42.89
N SER A 304 -34.55 22.52 -42.83
CA SER A 304 -35.11 23.70 -43.51
C SER A 304 -34.69 23.86 -44.97
N HIS A 305 -33.83 22.98 -45.49
CA HIS A 305 -33.37 22.98 -46.90
C HIS A 305 -33.97 21.83 -47.73
N VAL A 306 -34.87 21.04 -47.15
CA VAL A 306 -35.54 19.88 -47.79
C VAL A 306 -37.06 20.11 -47.89
N SER A 307 -37.50 21.36 -47.96
CA SER A 307 -38.91 21.73 -48.18
C SER A 307 -39.03 22.67 -49.35
#